data_AF-A0A4S3M1K6-F1
#
_entry.id   AF-A0A4S3M1K6-F1
#
_cell.length_a   1.000
_cell.length_b   1.000
_cell.length_c   1.000
_cell.angle_alpha   90.00
_cell.angle_beta   90.00
_cell.angle_gamma   90.00
#
_symmetry.space_group_name_H-M   'P 1'
#
loop_
_entity.id
_entity.type
_entity.pdbx_description
1 polymer ?
#
loop_
_entity_poly.entity_id
_entity_poly.type
_entity_poly.pdbx_seq_one_letter_code
_entity_poly.pdbx_strand_id
1 'polypeptide(L)' 'MKKILIINAIIWAIVIVAISFWAKESEYYKYILGVLVVGFTLQNGFTYEILKKEKRSKT' A
#
# COMPACT_ATOMS: atom_id res chain seq x y z
N MET A 1 10.03 4.28 12.92
CA MET A 1 9.17 3.13 12.58
C MET A 1 7.71 3.53 12.34
N LYS A 2 6.95 3.98 13.36
CA LYS A 2 5.52 4.35 13.18
C LYS A 2 5.28 5.42 12.11
N LYS A 3 6.12 6.46 12.05
CA LYS A 3 6.01 7.55 11.06
C LYS A 3 6.10 7.06 9.60
N ILE A 4 7.02 6.12 9.31
CA ILE A 4 7.21 5.59 7.94
C ILE A 4 6.01 4.76 7.52
N LEU A 5 5.49 3.91 8.42
CA LEU A 5 4.28 3.12 8.15
C LEU A 5 3.05 4.00 7.93
N ILE A 6 2.91 5.08 8.71
CA ILE A 6 1.82 6.05 8.55
C ILE A 6 1.93 6.79 7.20
N ILE A 7 3.13 7.26 6.84
CA ILE A 7 3.35 7.92 5.54
C ILE A 7 3.02 6.96 4.39
N ASN A 8 3.45 5.70 4.47
CA ASN A 8 3.14 4.70 3.46
C ASN A 8 1.63 4.45 3.33
N ALA A 9 0.91 4.38 4.45
CA ALA A 9 -0.55 4.22 4.44
C ALA A 9 -1.27 5.42 3.82
N ILE A 10 -0.81 6.65 4.12
CA ILE A 10 -1.38 7.87 3.54
C ILE A 10 -1.15 7.93 2.03
N ILE A 11 0.06 7.60 1.56
CA ILE A 11 0.37 7.55 0.12
C ILE A 11 -0.57 6.57 -0.59
N TRP A 12 -0.74 5.38 -0.04
CA TRP A 12 -1.63 4.38 -0.63
C TRP A 12 -3.10 4.77 -0.60
N ALA A 13 -3.57 5.44 0.46
CA ALA A 13 -4.92 5.99 0.50
C ALA A 13 -5.14 7.00 -0.65
N ILE A 14 -4.18 7.89 -0.88
CA ILE A 14 -4.24 8.87 -1.98
C ILE A 14 -4.24 8.17 -3.34
N VAL A 15 -3.36 7.17 -3.53
CA VAL A 15 -3.26 6.39 -4.78
C VAL A 15 -4.57 5.67 -5.07
N ILE A 16 -5.16 5.00 -4.08
CA ILE A 16 -6.44 4.29 -4.24
C ILE A 16 -7.54 5.28 -4.61
N VAL A 17 -7.64 6.43 -3.95
CA VAL A 17 -8.66 7.44 -4.25
C VAL A 17 -8.47 8.01 -5.66
N ALA A 18 -7.24 8.36 -6.03
CA ALA A 18 -6.94 8.93 -7.35
C ALA A 18 -7.26 7.95 -8.48
N ILE A 19 -6.82 6.70 -8.36
CA ILE A 19 -7.09 5.67 -9.35
C ILE A 19 -8.58 5.33 -9.35
N SER A 20 -9.23 5.30 -8.19
CA SER A 20 -10.67 5.02 -8.13
C SER A 20 -11.48 6.09 -8.83
N PHE A 21 -11.11 7.36 -8.65
CA PHE A 21 -11.75 8.48 -9.34
C PHE A 21 -11.56 8.40 -10.86
N TRP A 22 -10.36 8.04 -11.32
CA TRP A 22 -10.05 7.91 -12.74
C TRP A 22 -10.71 6.69 -13.39
N ALA A 23 -10.73 5.55 -12.69
CA ALA A 23 -11.23 4.28 -13.21
C ALA A 23 -12.72 4.04 -12.95
N LYS A 24 -13.45 4.98 -12.33
CA LYS A 24 -14.86 4.80 -11.91
C LYS A 24 -15.81 4.39 -13.06
N GLU A 25 -15.50 4.79 -14.29
CA GLU A 25 -16.29 4.50 -15.50
C GLU A 25 -15.74 3.30 -16.29
N SER A 26 -14.65 2.69 -15.83
CA SER A 26 -14.07 1.51 -16.47
C SER A 26 -14.85 0.26 -16.09
N GLU A 27 -15.18 -0.58 -17.08
CA GLU A 27 -15.72 -1.93 -16.86
C GLU A 27 -14.79 -2.80 -15.98
N TYR A 28 -13.50 -2.46 -15.93
CA TYR A 28 -12.48 -3.18 -15.17
C TYR A 28 -12.25 -2.63 -13.76
N TYR A 29 -13.04 -1.66 -13.30
CA TYR A 29 -12.87 -1.02 -11.99
C TYR A 29 -12.72 -2.02 -10.82
N LYS A 30 -13.51 -3.11 -10.83
CA LYS A 30 -13.44 -4.16 -9.80
C LYS A 30 -12.08 -4.86 -9.77
N TYR A 31 -11.48 -5.12 -10.93
CA TYR A 31 -10.16 -5.73 -11.03
C TYR A 31 -9.06 -4.74 -10.64
N ILE A 32 -9.20 -3.48 -11.03
CA ILE A 32 -8.26 -2.40 -10.67
C ILE A 32 -8.21 -2.22 -9.15
N LEU A 33 -9.38 -2.15 -8.49
CA LEU A 33 -9.45 -2.12 -7.03
C LEU A 33 -8.86 -3.38 -6.40
N GLY A 34 -9.15 -4.56 -6.93
CA GLY A 34 -8.60 -5.82 -6.44
C GLY A 34 -7.07 -5.83 -6.47
N VAL A 35 -6.47 -5.43 -7.60
CA VAL A 35 -5.02 -5.32 -7.76
C VAL A 35 -4.43 -4.30 -6.79
N LEU A 36 -5.09 -3.16 -6.59
CA LEU A 36 -4.64 -2.13 -5.63
C LEU A 36 -4.63 -2.64 -4.19
N VAL A 37 -5.68 -3.34 -3.78
CA VAL A 37 -5.76 -3.91 -2.42
C VAL A 37 -4.70 -4.98 -2.22
N VAL A 38 -4.53 -5.90 -3.18
CA VAL A 38 -3.50 -6.94 -3.10
C VAL A 38 -2.09 -6.33 -3.07
N GLY A 39 -1.82 -5.37 -3.95
CA GLY A 39 -0.54 -4.65 -4.00
C GLY A 39 -0.23 -3.92 -2.70
N PHE A 40 -1.22 -3.21 -2.14
CA PHE A 40 -1.09 -2.55 -0.84
C PHE A 40 -0.74 -3.52 0.29
N THR A 41 -1.42 -4.68 0.32
CA THR A 41 -1.22 -5.68 1.37
C THR A 41 0.18 -6.29 1.28
N LEU A 42 0.62 -6.66 0.07
CA LEU A 42 1.96 -7.21 -0.17
C LEU A 42 3.05 -6.19 0.14
N GLN A 43 2.93 -4.96 -0.35
CA GLN A 43 3.92 -3.91 -0.10
C GLN A 43 4.04 -3.60 1.39
N ASN A 44 2.93 -3.55 2.14
CA ASN A 44 2.98 -3.38 3.59
C ASN A 44 3.63 -4.58 4.29
N GLY A 45 3.34 -5.80 3.86
CA GLY A 45 3.97 -7.01 4.39
C GLY A 45 5.49 -6.99 4.22
N PHE A 46 5.98 -6.68 3.01
CA PHE A 46 7.41 -6.54 2.75
C PHE A 46 8.04 -5.40 3.54
N THR A 47 7.39 -4.23 3.60
CA THR A 47 7.88 -3.08 4.36
C THR A 47 8.02 -3.43 5.84
N TYR A 48 7.05 -4.17 6.40
CA TYR A 48 7.09 -4.63 7.79
C TYR A 48 8.24 -5.63 8.03
N GLU A 49 8.41 -6.63 7.17
CA GLU A 49 9.52 -7.60 7.23
C GLU A 49 10.89 -6.91 7.17
N ILE A 50 11.08 -5.98 6.23
CA ILE A 50 12.33 -5.22 6.09
C ILE A 50 12.61 -4.39 7.35
N LEU A 51 11.63 -3.64 7.85
CA LEU A 51 11.77 -2.83 9.06
C LEU A 51 12.05 -3.71 10.30
N LYS A 52 11.42 -4.88 10.39
CA LYS A 52 11.65 -5.84 11.47
C LYS A 52 13.07 -6.41 11.42
N LYS A 53 13.58 -6.70 10.22
CA LYS A 53 14.96 -7.18 10.01
C LYS A 53 15.99 -6.11 10.35
N GLU A 54 15.75 -4.86 9.95
CA GLU A 54 16.62 -3.73 10.30
C GLU A 54 16.69 -3.52 11.83
N LYS A 55 15.55 -3.65 12.52
CA LYS A 55 15.50 -3.56 13.98
C LYS A 55 16.31 -4.67 14.66
N ARG A 56 16.21 -5.93 14.19
CA ARG A 56 17.02 -7.06 14.70
C ARG A 56 18.51 -6.89 14.44
N SER A 57 18.90 -6.31 13.30
CA SER A 57 20.31 -6.12 12.96
C SER A 57 21.01 -5.03 13.79
N LYS A 58 20.24 -4.13 14.40
CA LYS A 58 20.73 -3.02 15.24
C LYS A 58 20.72 -3.34 16.74
N THR A 59 20.30 -4.55 17.13
CA THR A 59 20.28 -5.04 18.52
C THR A 59 21.30 -6.16 18.66
#